data_AF-A0A6I7QPF0-F1
#
_entry.id   AF-A0A6I7QPF0-F1
#
_cell.length_a   1.000
_cell.length_b   1.000
_cell.length_c   1.000
_cell.angle_alpha   90.00
_cell.angle_beta   90.00
_cell.angle_gamma   90.00
#
_symmetry.space_group_name_H-M   'P 1'
#
loop_
_entity.id
_entity.type
_entity.pdbx_description
1 polymer ?
#
loop_
_entity_poly.entity_id
_entity_poly.type
_entity_poly.pdbx_seq_one_letter_code
_entity_poly.pdbx_strand_id
1 'polypeptide(L)'
;MTSRGTIAIVLTMSPHATSPRDAFLAELRERTTAHLLQLARESAETFGRYIALPDLGARIYNRLVEEFQMDGAQEIAAALVDLVSGNLDHGTVMLTDREYQGFKLVRAEFRRELPDGPGEALDDLVLSLARTDR
;
A
#
# COMPACT_ATOMS: atom_id res chain seq x y z
N MET A 1 71.93 11.34 20.03
CA MET A 1 70.86 12.37 19.93
C MET A 1 70.11 12.12 18.64
N THR A 2 68.98 11.42 18.69
CA THR A 2 68.14 11.13 17.51
C THR A 2 66.84 11.94 17.61
N SER A 3 66.73 12.94 16.74
CA SER A 3 65.57 13.81 16.58
C SER A 3 64.37 12.99 16.10
N ARG A 4 63.28 12.96 16.88
CA ARG A 4 62.00 12.41 16.42
C ARG A 4 61.25 13.53 15.70
N GLY A 5 61.25 13.48 14.37
CA GLY A 5 60.41 14.34 13.54
C GLY A 5 58.94 14.03 13.79
N THR A 6 58.17 15.04 14.17
CA THR A 6 56.71 15.00 14.26
C THR A 6 56.14 14.99 12.85
N ILE A 7 55.41 13.93 12.50
CA ILE A 7 54.62 13.88 11.26
C ILE A 7 53.28 14.54 11.56
N ALA A 8 53.01 15.70 10.96
CA ALA A 8 51.70 16.33 10.96
C ALA A 8 50.84 15.68 9.87
N ILE A 9 49.78 14.97 10.26
CA ILE A 9 48.75 14.49 9.33
C ILE A 9 47.77 15.63 9.11
N VAL A 10 47.82 16.25 7.93
CA VAL A 10 46.81 17.22 7.50
C VAL A 10 45.61 16.43 6.98
N LEU A 11 44.53 16.41 7.74
CA LEU A 11 43.24 15.89 7.30
C LEU A 11 42.61 16.93 6.36
N THR A 12 42.93 16.86 5.07
CA THR A 12 42.14 17.55 4.04
C THR A 12 40.78 16.85 3.96
N MET A 13 39.71 17.55 4.34
CA MET A 13 38.33 17.12 4.10
C MET A 13 38.09 17.08 2.59
N SER A 14 38.15 15.88 2.01
CA SER A 14 37.69 15.64 0.64
C SER A 14 36.15 15.76 0.58
N PRO A 15 35.59 16.29 -0.51
CA PRO A 15 34.14 16.29 -0.74
C PRO A 15 33.65 14.84 -0.70
N HIS A 16 32.51 14.58 -0.05
CA HIS A 16 31.94 13.25 0.16
C HIS A 16 32.04 12.36 -1.08
N ALA A 17 33.05 11.50 -1.13
CA ALA A 17 33.09 10.39 -2.07
C ALA A 17 32.07 9.38 -1.56
N THR A 18 30.91 9.31 -2.23
CA THR A 18 29.92 8.25 -2.06
C THR A 18 30.67 6.92 -2.07
N SER A 19 30.67 6.18 -0.96
CA SER A 19 31.39 4.92 -0.92
C SER A 19 30.79 3.95 -1.94
N PRO A 20 31.56 2.97 -2.49
CA PRO A 20 31.00 1.97 -3.39
C PRO A 20 29.76 1.25 -2.81
N ARG A 21 29.70 1.11 -1.48
CA ARG A 21 28.54 0.61 -0.75
C ARG A 21 27.33 1.53 -0.84
N ASP A 22 27.52 2.84 -0.68
CA ASP A 22 26.42 3.82 -0.74
C ASP A 22 25.88 3.96 -2.17
N ALA A 23 26.75 3.89 -3.19
CA ALA A 23 26.34 3.86 -4.59
C ALA A 23 25.51 2.61 -4.90
N PHE A 24 25.95 1.43 -4.45
CA PHE A 24 25.19 0.19 -4.59
C PHE A 24 23.83 0.24 -3.88
N LEU A 25 23.78 0.75 -2.64
CA LEU A 25 22.52 0.86 -1.90
C LEU A 25 21.55 1.87 -2.54
N ALA A 26 22.07 2.95 -3.12
CA ALA A 26 21.26 3.92 -3.85
C ALA A 26 20.65 3.28 -5.12
N GLU A 27 21.45 2.57 -5.90
CA GLU A 27 20.98 1.86 -7.10
C GLU A 27 19.97 0.75 -6.75
N LEU A 28 20.23 -0.02 -5.68
CA LEU A 28 19.29 -1.04 -5.21
C LEU A 28 17.95 -0.41 -4.82
N ARG A 29 17.97 0.68 -4.05
CA ARG A 29 16.75 1.41 -3.66
C ARG A 29 15.99 1.92 -4.87
N GLU A 30 16.67 2.56 -5.83
CA GLU A 30 16.05 3.10 -7.04
C GLU A 30 15.36 2.00 -7.86
N ARG A 31 16.06 0.88 -8.12
CA ARG A 31 15.50 -0.26 -8.86
C ARG A 31 14.31 -0.89 -8.13
N THR A 32 14.44 -1.09 -6.82
CA THR A 32 13.35 -1.66 -6.01
C THR A 32 12.14 -0.72 -6.00
N THR A 33 12.34 0.59 -5.81
CA THR A 33 11.26 1.57 -5.87
C THR A 33 10.58 1.59 -7.23
N ALA A 34 11.34 1.60 -8.33
CA ALA A 34 10.78 1.55 -9.68
C ALA A 34 9.92 0.29 -9.90
N HIS A 35 10.42 -0.87 -9.47
CA HIS A 35 9.69 -2.13 -9.59
C HIS A 35 8.41 -2.15 -8.74
N LEU A 36 8.46 -1.67 -7.50
CA LEU A 36 7.30 -1.60 -6.61
C LEU A 36 6.25 -0.62 -7.14
N LEU A 37 6.66 0.52 -7.71
CA LEU A 37 5.74 1.47 -8.34
C LEU A 37 5.05 0.87 -9.57
N GLN A 38 5.78 0.12 -10.40
CA GLN A 38 5.21 -0.59 -11.53
C GLN A 38 4.20 -1.64 -11.06
N LEU A 39 4.56 -2.46 -10.07
CA LEU A 39 3.66 -3.48 -9.51
C LEU A 39 2.40 -2.85 -8.91
N ALA A 40 2.51 -1.71 -8.24
CA ALA A 40 1.37 -0.99 -7.67
C ALA A 40 0.40 -0.55 -8.76
N ARG A 41 0.94 0.00 -9.85
CA ARG A 41 0.16 0.43 -11.00
C ARG A 41 -0.56 -0.74 -11.68
N GLU A 42 0.15 -1.83 -11.97
CA GLU A 42 -0.44 -3.03 -12.59
C GLU A 42 -1.52 -3.67 -11.71
N SER A 43 -1.31 -3.65 -10.40
CA SER A 43 -2.29 -4.12 -9.41
C SER A 43 -3.53 -3.23 -9.38
N ALA A 44 -3.35 -1.90 -9.39
CA ALA A 44 -4.43 -0.91 -9.43
C ALA A 44 -5.29 -1.06 -10.71
N GLU A 45 -4.63 -1.19 -11.87
CA GLU A 45 -5.30 -1.42 -13.16
C GLU A 45 -6.06 -2.76 -13.17
N THR A 46 -5.48 -3.80 -12.57
CA THR A 46 -6.11 -5.12 -12.47
C THR A 46 -7.32 -5.09 -11.54
N PHE A 47 -7.18 -4.49 -10.36
CA PHE A 47 -8.28 -4.34 -9.41
C PHE A 47 -9.46 -3.56 -10.01
N GLY A 48 -9.19 -2.40 -10.63
CA GLY A 48 -10.25 -1.60 -11.27
C GLY A 48 -11.02 -2.36 -12.36
N ARG A 49 -10.35 -3.27 -13.09
CA ARG A 49 -11.03 -4.15 -14.05
C ARG A 49 -11.94 -5.16 -13.34
N TYR A 50 -11.50 -5.80 -12.26
CA TYR A 50 -12.28 -6.81 -11.55
C TYR A 50 -13.54 -6.24 -10.89
N ILE A 51 -13.49 -5.02 -10.35
CA ILE A 51 -14.68 -4.37 -9.78
C ILE A 51 -15.51 -3.59 -10.81
N ALA A 52 -15.21 -3.73 -12.10
CA ALA A 52 -15.86 -3.00 -13.22
C ALA A 52 -15.83 -1.46 -13.08
N LEU A 53 -14.82 -0.92 -12.40
CA LEU A 53 -14.64 0.50 -12.14
C LEU A 53 -13.15 0.87 -12.33
N PRO A 54 -12.65 1.00 -13.58
CA PRO A 54 -11.22 1.13 -13.84
C PRO A 54 -10.56 2.34 -13.15
N ASP A 55 -11.12 3.54 -13.33
CA ASP A 55 -10.54 4.78 -12.79
C ASP A 55 -10.74 4.89 -11.28
N LEU A 56 -11.93 4.57 -10.79
CA LEU A 56 -12.25 4.62 -9.36
C LEU A 56 -11.51 3.51 -8.59
N GLY A 57 -11.44 2.31 -9.14
CA GLY A 57 -10.70 1.19 -8.58
C GLY A 57 -9.22 1.49 -8.46
N ALA A 58 -8.61 2.10 -9.48
CA ALA A 58 -7.21 2.52 -9.38
C ALA A 58 -6.98 3.55 -8.25
N ARG A 59 -7.90 4.52 -8.08
CA ARG A 59 -7.84 5.50 -6.99
C ARG A 59 -8.00 4.83 -5.62
N ILE A 60 -8.97 3.93 -5.47
CA ILE A 60 -9.19 3.16 -4.25
C ILE A 60 -7.93 2.37 -3.90
N TYR A 61 -7.36 1.63 -4.86
CA TYR A 61 -6.18 0.81 -4.62
C TYR A 61 -4.98 1.65 -4.20
N ASN A 62 -4.72 2.78 -4.86
CA ASN A 62 -3.63 3.67 -4.49
C ASN A 62 -3.81 4.23 -3.08
N ARG A 63 -5.03 4.63 -2.71
CA ARG A 63 -5.34 5.09 -1.35
C ARG A 63 -5.11 3.99 -0.31
N LEU A 64 -5.45 2.74 -0.63
CA LEU A 64 -5.17 1.59 0.22
C LEU A 64 -3.66 1.35 0.38
N VAL A 65 -2.87 1.50 -0.69
CA VAL A 65 -1.40 1.35 -0.63
C VAL A 65 -0.78 2.44 0.26
N GLU A 66 -1.29 3.67 0.22
CA GLU A 66 -0.82 4.76 1.08
C GLU A 66 -1.05 4.48 2.57
N GLU A 67 -2.18 3.86 2.92
CA GLU A 67 -2.57 3.60 4.32
C GLU A 67 -2.00 2.28 4.86
N PHE A 68 -2.03 1.21 4.06
CA PHE A 68 -1.78 -0.16 4.51
C PHE A 68 -0.54 -0.80 3.89
N GLN A 69 0.23 -0.05 3.10
CA GLN A 69 1.30 -0.58 2.26
C GLN A 69 0.76 -1.56 1.21
N MET A 70 1.65 -2.05 0.33
CA MET A 70 1.23 -2.83 -0.84
C MET A 70 0.60 -4.17 -0.48
N ASP A 71 1.21 -4.88 0.45
CA ASP A 71 0.76 -6.16 0.99
C ASP A 71 -0.61 -6.05 1.67
N GLY A 72 -0.83 -5.03 2.49
CA GLY A 72 -2.13 -4.78 3.09
C GLY A 72 -3.20 -4.36 2.08
N ALA A 73 -2.84 -3.54 1.10
CA ALA A 73 -3.75 -3.13 0.04
C ALA A 73 -4.22 -4.29 -0.84
N GLN A 74 -3.34 -5.28 -1.10
CA GLN A 74 -3.71 -6.48 -1.86
C GLN A 74 -4.74 -7.34 -1.14
N GLU A 75 -4.57 -7.55 0.17
CA GLU A 75 -5.52 -8.28 1.01
C GLU A 75 -6.91 -7.60 0.99
N ILE A 76 -6.93 -6.30 1.26
CA ILE A 76 -8.18 -5.51 1.26
C ILE A 76 -8.83 -5.49 -0.13
N ALA A 77 -8.02 -5.34 -1.20
CA ALA A 77 -8.53 -5.31 -2.57
C ALA A 77 -9.14 -6.66 -2.99
N ALA A 78 -8.55 -7.79 -2.58
CA ALA A 78 -9.13 -9.11 -2.81
C ALA A 78 -10.49 -9.25 -2.11
N ALA A 79 -10.58 -8.85 -0.84
CA ALA A 79 -11.81 -8.87 -0.08
C ALA A 79 -12.90 -7.95 -0.69
N LEU A 80 -12.52 -6.78 -1.24
CA LEU A 80 -13.44 -5.91 -2.00
C LEU A 80 -13.93 -6.57 -3.29
N VAL A 81 -13.07 -7.29 -4.01
CA VAL A 81 -13.49 -8.04 -5.20
C VAL A 81 -14.52 -9.12 -4.82
N ASP A 82 -14.29 -9.83 -3.72
CA ASP A 82 -15.23 -10.84 -3.22
C ASP A 82 -16.57 -10.21 -2.81
N LEU A 83 -16.54 -9.04 -2.17
CA LEU A 83 -17.75 -8.27 -1.84
C LEU A 83 -18.54 -7.91 -3.10
N VAL A 84 -17.89 -7.28 -4.08
CA VAL A 84 -18.54 -6.81 -5.32
C VAL A 84 -19.05 -7.97 -6.17
N SER A 85 -18.37 -9.12 -6.12
CA SER A 85 -18.77 -10.33 -6.84
C SER A 85 -19.93 -11.07 -6.19
N GLY A 86 -20.38 -10.64 -5.00
CA GLY A 86 -21.41 -11.35 -4.22
C GLY A 86 -20.90 -12.65 -3.60
N ASN A 87 -19.59 -12.88 -3.56
CA ASN A 87 -19.00 -14.09 -2.96
C ASN A 87 -19.06 -14.06 -1.43
N LEU A 88 -19.31 -12.88 -0.84
CA LEU A 88 -19.47 -12.71 0.60
C LEU A 88 -20.91 -12.98 1.10
N ASP A 89 -21.81 -13.50 0.26
CA ASP A 89 -23.21 -13.74 0.65
C ASP A 89 -23.48 -15.07 1.38
N HIS A 90 -24.21 -14.94 2.50
CA HIS A 90 -24.93 -15.97 3.27
C HIS A 90 -24.13 -16.92 4.19
N GLY A 91 -23.17 -16.39 4.96
CA GLY A 91 -22.53 -17.09 6.07
C GLY A 91 -21.86 -16.16 7.08
N THR A 92 -21.19 -16.72 8.10
CA THR A 92 -20.30 -15.95 8.98
C THR A 92 -19.09 -15.49 8.17
N VAL A 93 -19.08 -14.23 7.74
CA VAL A 93 -17.91 -13.61 7.11
C VAL A 93 -16.90 -13.28 8.20
N MET A 94 -15.72 -13.89 8.13
CA MET A 94 -14.60 -13.57 9.00
C MET A 94 -13.68 -12.64 8.22
N LEU A 95 -13.69 -11.35 8.58
CA LEU A 95 -12.69 -10.40 8.08
C LEU A 95 -11.51 -10.33 9.05
N THR A 96 -10.32 -10.11 8.52
CA THR A 96 -9.20 -9.62 9.33
C THR A 96 -9.50 -8.19 9.79
N ASP A 97 -8.88 -7.73 10.88
CA ASP A 97 -9.02 -6.33 11.31
C ASP A 97 -8.58 -5.37 10.19
N ARG A 98 -7.55 -5.75 9.43
CA ARG A 98 -7.05 -4.97 8.30
C ARG A 98 -8.09 -4.82 7.19
N GLU A 99 -8.75 -5.91 6.80
CA GLU A 99 -9.85 -5.89 5.82
C GLU A 99 -10.98 -4.99 6.29
N TYR A 100 -11.37 -5.10 7.57
CA TYR A 100 -12.41 -4.27 8.16
C TYR A 100 -12.05 -2.77 8.16
N GLN A 101 -10.82 -2.40 8.57
CA GLN A 101 -10.37 -1.01 8.49
C GLN A 101 -10.30 -0.52 7.04
N GLY A 102 -9.87 -1.36 6.11
CA GLY A 102 -9.86 -1.07 4.67
C GLY A 102 -11.25 -0.75 4.13
N PHE A 103 -12.25 -1.56 4.47
CA PHE A 103 -13.64 -1.33 4.08
C PHE A 103 -14.19 -0.02 4.65
N LYS A 104 -13.87 0.29 5.92
CA LYS A 104 -14.22 1.58 6.53
C LYS A 104 -13.60 2.76 5.81
N LEU A 105 -12.33 2.67 5.42
CA LEU A 105 -11.64 3.71 4.66
C LEU A 105 -12.34 3.94 3.31
N VAL A 106 -12.59 2.87 2.56
CA VAL A 106 -13.23 2.96 1.25
C VAL A 106 -14.64 3.54 1.36
N ARG A 107 -15.40 3.11 2.36
CA ARG A 107 -16.73 3.67 2.65
C ARG A 107 -16.66 5.15 3.02
N ALA A 108 -15.68 5.56 3.82
CA ALA A 108 -15.56 6.96 4.25
C ALA A 108 -15.21 7.89 3.09
N GLU A 109 -14.31 7.47 2.21
CA GLU A 109 -13.74 8.35 1.17
C GLU A 109 -14.43 8.21 -0.21
N PHE A 110 -14.92 7.02 -0.57
CA PHE A 110 -15.36 6.72 -1.94
C PHE A 110 -16.83 6.31 -2.07
N ARG A 111 -17.58 6.19 -0.96
CA ARG A 111 -18.97 5.68 -0.99
C ARG A 111 -19.89 6.41 -1.97
N ARG A 112 -19.72 7.72 -2.13
CA ARG A 112 -20.53 8.57 -3.04
C ARG A 112 -20.24 8.32 -4.52
N GLU A 113 -19.09 7.73 -4.83
CA GLU A 113 -18.64 7.42 -6.18
C GLU A 113 -18.93 5.94 -6.53
N LEU A 114 -19.17 5.10 -5.52
CA LEU A 114 -19.54 3.70 -5.72
C LEU A 114 -20.99 3.58 -6.25
N PRO A 115 -21.24 2.67 -7.20
CA PRO A 115 -22.60 2.32 -7.61
C PRO A 115 -23.42 1.76 -6.44
N ASP A 116 -24.75 1.85 -6.53
CA ASP A 116 -25.65 1.48 -5.43
C ASP A 116 -25.42 0.05 -4.93
N GLY A 117 -25.39 -0.97 -5.80
CA GLY A 117 -25.19 -2.37 -5.38
C GLY A 117 -23.91 -2.60 -4.54
N PRO A 118 -22.70 -2.33 -5.09
CA PRO A 118 -21.45 -2.39 -4.34
C PRO A 118 -21.41 -1.49 -3.10
N GLY A 119 -21.97 -0.27 -3.19
CA GLY A 119 -21.98 0.69 -2.11
C GLY A 119 -22.87 0.28 -0.94
N GLU A 120 -24.05 -0.26 -1.23
CA GLU A 120 -24.98 -0.82 -0.26
C GLU A 120 -24.40 -2.07 0.42
N ALA A 121 -23.83 -2.99 -0.36
CA ALA A 121 -23.16 -4.18 0.19
C ALA A 121 -22.03 -3.80 1.17
N LEU A 122 -21.25 -2.76 0.83
CA LEU A 122 -20.20 -2.23 1.70
C LEU A 122 -20.77 -1.58 2.97
N ASP A 123 -21.84 -0.79 2.85
CA ASP A 123 -22.52 -0.19 4.00
C ASP A 123 -23.06 -1.25 4.97
N ASP A 124 -23.76 -2.25 4.44
CA ASP A 124 -24.39 -3.32 5.22
C ASP A 124 -23.34 -4.17 5.95
N LEU A 125 -22.24 -4.51 5.28
CA LEU A 125 -21.16 -5.26 5.89
C LEU A 125 -20.48 -4.47 7.02
N VAL A 126 -20.14 -3.21 6.79
CA VAL A 126 -19.47 -2.39 7.81
C VAL A 126 -20.38 -2.12 9.02
N LEU A 127 -21.67 -1.89 8.79
CA LEU A 127 -22.65 -1.64 9.84
C LEU A 127 -23.01 -2.91 10.64
N SER A 128 -23.08 -4.06 9.98
CA SER A 128 -23.36 -5.35 10.66
C SER A 128 -22.21 -5.75 11.59
N LEU A 129 -20.96 -5.62 11.13
CA LEU A 129 -19.78 -5.90 11.95
C LEU A 129 -19.66 -4.94 13.15
N ALA A 130 -19.98 -3.65 12.97
CA ALA A 130 -19.97 -2.67 14.06
C ALA A 130 -21.00 -2.97 15.18
N ARG A 131 -22.04 -3.77 14.90
CA ARG A 131 -23.03 -4.20 15.91
C ARG A 131 -22.57 -5.41 16.70
N THR A 132 -21.67 -6.23 16.15
CA THR A 132 -21.14 -7.43 16.79
C THR A 132 -20.05 -7.10 17.83
N ASP A 133 -19.42 -5.92 17.72
CA ASP A 133 -18.40 -5.42 18.68
C ASP A 133 -18.99 -4.75 19.95
N ARG A 134 -20.31 -4.79 20.16
CA ARG A 134 -21.00 -4.24 21.35
C ARG A 134 -21.60 -5.34 22.22
#